data_AF-A0A7V5XE05-F1
#
_entry.id   AF-A0A7V5XE05-F1
#
_cell.length_a   1.000
_cell.length_b   1.000
_cell.length_c   1.000
_cell.angle_alpha   90.00
_cell.angle_beta   90.00
_cell.angle_gamma   90.00
#
_symmetry.space_group_name_H-M   'P 1'
#
loop_
_entity.id
_entity.type
_entity.pdbx_description
1 polymer ?
#
loop_
_entity_poly.entity_id
_entity_poly.type
_entity_poly.pdbx_seq_one_letter_code
_entity_poly.pdbx_strand_id
1 'polypeptide(L)'
;GTYGRTKAGQTSFEILSGGAPLLSDSQRVMQYYDASLGLNILPGEVFLGSKHAFNSALYLTGGVGNTQFAGDDYFTLVLGAGARLLATDSIAVNFGVRDHLFDTDLLGKSKTTHNIEFNLGLNLFF
;
A
#
# COMPACT_ATOMS: atom_id res chain seq x y z
N GLY A 1 -11.91 1.90 -4.48
CA GLY A 1 -11.51 1.40 -3.15
C GLY A 1 -10.59 0.23 -3.32
N THR A 2 -9.79 -0.07 -2.30
CA THR A 2 -8.86 -1.19 -2.27
C THR A 2 -9.22 -2.10 -1.11
N TYR A 3 -8.93 -3.38 -1.23
CA TYR A 3 -8.96 -4.34 -0.13
C TYR A 3 -7.69 -5.19 -0.21
N GLY A 4 -7.07 -5.44 0.93
CA GLY A 4 -5.88 -6.29 1.00
C GLY A 4 -5.80 -7.04 2.32
N ARG A 5 -5.00 -8.12 2.31
CA ARG A 5 -4.81 -9.00 3.45
C ARG A 5 -3.39 -9.58 3.42
N THR A 6 -2.73 -9.61 4.58
CA THR A 6 -1.40 -10.20 4.74
C THR A 6 -1.26 -10.82 6.13
N LYS A 7 -0.30 -11.74 6.30
CA LYS A 7 0.03 -12.33 7.61
C LYS A 7 1.31 -11.70 8.13
N ALA A 8 1.23 -11.03 9.29
CA ALA A 8 2.38 -10.45 9.95
C ALA A 8 3.31 -11.53 10.52
N GLY A 9 4.62 -11.23 10.52
CA GLY A 9 5.64 -12.09 11.11
C GLY A 9 5.65 -12.06 12.64
N GLN A 10 6.63 -12.76 13.22
CA GLN A 10 6.93 -12.68 14.64
C GLN A 10 7.80 -11.47 14.94
N THR A 11 7.57 -10.85 16.10
CA THR A 11 8.44 -9.78 16.59
C THR A 11 9.76 -10.35 17.11
N SER A 12 10.83 -9.54 17.14
CA SER A 12 12.11 -9.95 17.72
C SER A 12 11.98 -10.39 19.17
N PHE A 13 11.04 -9.81 19.92
CA PHE A 13 10.73 -10.24 21.27
C PHE A 13 10.26 -11.70 21.29
N GLU A 14 9.29 -12.06 20.45
CA GLU A 14 8.76 -13.43 20.39
C GLU A 14 9.82 -14.44 19.92
N ILE A 15 10.71 -14.04 19.02
CA ILE A 15 11.78 -14.91 18.51
C ILE A 15 12.87 -15.12 19.58
N LEU A 16 13.28 -14.07 20.28
CA LEU A 16 14.47 -14.08 21.15
C LEU A 16 14.16 -14.38 22.63
N SER A 17 12.96 -14.05 23.11
CA SER A 17 12.62 -14.19 24.54
C SER A 17 12.27 -15.61 24.94
N GLY A 18 11.93 -16.49 23.98
CA GLY A 18 11.38 -17.83 24.27
C GLY A 18 10.04 -17.79 25.02
N GLY A 19 9.43 -16.61 25.15
CA GLY A 19 8.15 -16.40 25.83
C GLY A 19 6.95 -16.82 24.98
N ALA A 20 5.77 -16.80 25.60
CA ALA A 20 4.52 -17.04 24.88
C ALA A 20 4.30 -15.99 23.76
N PRO A 21 3.71 -16.38 22.61
CA PRO A 21 3.43 -15.45 21.53
C PRO A 21 2.57 -14.26 21.99
N LEU A 22 2.92 -13.05 21.54
CA LEU A 22 2.14 -11.83 21.80
C LEU A 22 0.80 -11.83 21.05
N LEU A 23 0.79 -12.43 19.85
CA LEU A 23 -0.38 -12.53 18.99
C LEU A 23 -0.67 -14.00 18.65
N SER A 24 -1.94 -14.38 18.72
CA SER A 24 -2.43 -15.62 18.13
C SER A 24 -2.32 -15.60 16.60
N ASP A 25 -2.41 -16.77 15.96
CA ASP A 25 -2.32 -16.87 14.50
C ASP A 25 -3.39 -16.06 13.76
N SER A 26 -4.60 -15.95 14.33
CA SER A 26 -5.68 -15.14 13.76
C SER A 26 -5.40 -13.64 13.89
N GLN A 27 -4.87 -13.22 15.05
CA GLN A 27 -4.51 -11.82 15.31
C GLN A 27 -3.33 -11.32 14.46
N ARG A 28 -2.54 -12.23 13.88
CA ARG A 28 -1.47 -11.88 12.92
C ARG A 28 -1.99 -11.58 11.52
N VAL A 29 -3.24 -11.91 11.22
CA VAL A 29 -3.83 -11.54 9.94
C VAL A 29 -4.14 -10.06 9.99
N MET A 30 -3.43 -9.30 9.18
CA MET A 30 -3.76 -7.90 8.91
C MET A 30 -4.63 -7.84 7.67
N GLN A 31 -5.70 -7.06 7.73
CA GLN A 31 -6.52 -6.77 6.56
C GLN A 31 -6.88 -5.29 6.54
N TYR A 32 -7.07 -4.72 5.37
CA TYR A 32 -7.42 -3.30 5.24
C TYR A 32 -8.36 -3.09 4.08
N TYR A 33 -9.13 -2.01 4.18
CA TYR A 33 -9.88 -1.46 3.06
C TYR A 33 -9.79 0.06 3.07
N ASP A 34 -9.72 0.67 1.90
CA ASP A 34 -9.62 2.11 1.76
C ASP A 34 -10.38 2.66 0.54
N ALA A 35 -10.68 3.95 0.61
CA ALA A 35 -11.09 4.74 -0.52
C ALA A 35 -10.08 5.89 -0.72
N SER A 36 -9.58 6.01 -1.95
CA SER A 36 -8.53 6.95 -2.31
C SER A 36 -8.90 7.74 -3.56
N LEU A 37 -8.53 9.01 -3.57
CA LEU A 37 -8.58 9.89 -4.73
C LEU A 37 -7.16 10.08 -5.26
N GLY A 38 -7.04 10.31 -6.58
CA GLY A 38 -5.76 10.50 -7.24
C GLY A 38 -5.72 11.78 -8.08
N LEU A 39 -4.56 12.45 -8.09
CA LEU A 39 -4.28 13.62 -8.91
C LEU A 39 -3.05 13.35 -9.78
N ASN A 40 -3.18 13.52 -11.10
CA ASN A 40 -2.04 13.52 -12.00
C ASN A 40 -1.27 14.84 -11.82
N ILE A 41 0.01 14.74 -11.51
CA ILE A 41 0.86 15.90 -11.21
C ILE A 41 1.81 16.23 -12.34
N LEU A 42 2.29 15.23 -13.07
CA LEU A 42 3.28 15.40 -14.13
C LEU A 42 2.96 14.48 -15.30
N PRO A 43 2.41 15.02 -16.41
CA PRO A 43 2.39 14.32 -17.67
C PRO A 43 3.80 14.30 -18.26
N GLY A 44 4.21 13.18 -18.86
CA GLY A 44 5.55 13.05 -19.43
C GLY A 44 5.65 11.93 -20.45
N GLU A 45 6.85 11.71 -20.95
CA GLU A 45 7.16 10.65 -21.91
C GLU A 45 8.38 9.88 -21.42
N VAL A 46 8.30 8.55 -21.43
CA VAL A 46 9.40 7.67 -21.07
C VAL A 46 9.97 7.07 -22.35
N PHE A 47 11.26 7.27 -22.57
CA PHE A 47 11.98 6.73 -23.70
C PHE A 47 12.69 5.43 -23.30
N LEU A 48 12.33 4.32 -23.94
CA LEU A 48 13.03 3.04 -23.79
C LEU A 48 13.91 2.80 -25.03
N GLY A 49 15.20 3.15 -24.87
CA GLY A 49 16.16 3.17 -25.97
C GLY A 49 15.93 4.29 -26.97
N SER A 50 16.48 4.17 -28.18
CA SER A 50 16.36 5.20 -29.24
C SER A 50 15.10 5.08 -30.10
N LYS A 51 14.28 4.03 -29.90
CA LYS A 51 13.19 3.67 -30.81
C LYS A 51 11.79 3.66 -30.19
N HIS A 52 11.67 3.70 -28.87
CA HIS A 52 10.37 3.61 -28.21
C HIS A 52 10.17 4.78 -27.25
N ALA A 53 9.07 5.47 -27.44
CA ALA A 53 8.59 6.54 -26.58
C ALA A 53 7.18 6.18 -26.10
N PHE A 54 6.97 6.24 -24.79
CA PHE A 54 5.70 5.87 -24.16
C PHE A 54 5.16 7.03 -23.35
N ASN A 55 3.88 7.35 -23.56
CA ASN A 55 3.19 8.33 -22.74
C ASN A 55 3.14 7.85 -21.29
N SER A 56 3.45 8.76 -20.36
CA SER A 56 3.50 8.46 -18.95
C SER A 56 2.86 9.57 -18.12
N ALA A 57 2.45 9.23 -16.91
CA ALA A 57 1.98 10.20 -15.93
C ALA A 57 2.42 9.80 -14.53
N LEU A 58 2.94 10.77 -13.77
CA LEU A 58 3.09 10.63 -12.33
C LEU A 58 1.84 11.18 -11.64
N TYR A 59 1.40 10.46 -10.62
CA TYR A 59 0.22 10.81 -9.85
C TYR A 59 0.45 10.63 -8.35
N LEU A 60 -0.26 11.43 -7.57
CA LEU A 60 -0.35 11.30 -6.13
C LEU A 60 -1.72 10.76 -5.76
N THR A 61 -1.80 10.01 -4.67
CA THR A 61 -3.06 9.52 -4.10
C THR A 61 -3.18 9.89 -2.64
N GLY A 62 -4.38 10.27 -2.23
CA GLY A 62 -4.74 10.50 -0.83
C GLY A 62 -6.08 9.84 -0.53
N GLY A 63 -6.17 9.15 0.59
CA GLY A 63 -7.33 8.37 0.95
C GLY A 63 -7.45 8.10 2.44
N VAL A 64 -8.57 7.50 2.80
CA VAL A 64 -8.86 7.08 4.16
C VAL A 64 -9.49 5.69 4.14
N GLY A 65 -9.31 4.96 5.22
CA GLY A 65 -9.76 3.59 5.32
C GLY A 65 -9.72 3.06 6.74
N ASN A 66 -9.77 1.74 6.83
CA ASN A 66 -9.64 1.01 8.07
C ASN A 66 -8.65 -0.14 7.89
N THR A 67 -7.82 -0.36 8.91
CA THR A 67 -6.90 -1.49 9.00
C THR A 67 -7.29 -2.29 10.24
N GLN A 68 -7.53 -3.57 10.07
CA GLN A 68 -7.74 -4.50 11.17
C GLN A 68 -6.47 -5.30 11.42
N PHE A 69 -5.96 -5.26 12.65
CA PHE A 69 -4.76 -5.99 13.06
C PHE A 69 -4.76 -6.25 14.56
N ALA A 70 -4.16 -7.36 15.00
CA ALA A 70 -4.07 -7.75 16.41
C ALA A 70 -5.43 -7.94 17.14
N GLY A 71 -6.55 -7.94 16.42
CA GLY A 71 -7.90 -8.02 16.98
C GLY A 71 -8.60 -6.67 17.12
N ASP A 72 -7.94 -5.58 16.72
CA ASP A 72 -8.47 -4.22 16.77
C ASP A 72 -8.61 -3.61 15.37
N ASP A 73 -9.45 -2.57 15.29
CA ASP A 73 -9.74 -1.81 14.08
C ASP A 73 -9.18 -0.38 14.18
N TYR A 74 -8.40 0.03 13.19
CA TYR A 74 -7.68 1.29 13.18
C TYR A 74 -8.15 2.19 12.03
N PHE A 75 -8.53 3.43 12.33
CA PHE A 75 -8.66 4.46 11.30
C PHE A 75 -7.30 4.65 10.63
N THR A 76 -7.29 4.61 9.29
CA THR A 76 -6.05 4.62 8.51
C THR A 76 -6.09 5.76 7.49
N LEU A 77 -5.07 6.61 7.53
CA LEU A 77 -4.77 7.56 6.46
C LEU A 77 -3.91 6.83 5.42
N VAL A 78 -4.27 6.95 4.14
CA VAL A 78 -3.52 6.35 3.04
C VAL A 78 -2.94 7.44 2.17
N LEU A 79 -1.61 7.50 2.09
CA LEU A 79 -0.89 8.42 1.21
C LEU A 79 -0.11 7.62 0.19
N GLY A 80 -0.11 8.04 -1.07
CA GLY A 80 0.59 7.29 -2.10
C GLY A 80 1.04 8.13 -3.27
N ALA A 81 1.92 7.52 -4.06
CA ALA A 81 2.40 8.06 -5.31
C ALA A 81 2.55 6.91 -6.30
N GLY A 82 2.42 7.20 -7.58
CA GLY A 82 2.61 6.19 -8.60
C GLY A 82 2.95 6.76 -9.96
N ALA A 83 3.35 5.85 -10.83
CA ALA A 83 3.65 6.10 -12.23
C ALA A 83 2.74 5.23 -13.08
N ARG A 84 2.19 5.83 -14.14
CA ARG A 84 1.45 5.14 -15.20
C ARG A 84 2.23 5.25 -16.50
N LEU A 85 2.32 4.15 -17.23
CA LEU A 85 2.92 4.10 -18.56
C LEU A 85 1.90 3.49 -19.52
N LEU A 86 1.57 4.21 -20.58
CA LEU A 86 0.73 3.72 -21.68
C LEU A 86 1.60 2.89 -22.61
N ALA A 87 1.48 1.57 -22.52
CA ALA A 87 2.20 0.64 -23.37
C ALA A 87 1.64 0.64 -24.81
N THR A 88 0.33 0.85 -24.93
CA THR A 88 -0.40 1.06 -26.20
C THR A 88 -1.59 1.99 -25.94
N ASP A 89 -2.33 2.36 -26.99
CA ASP A 89 -3.56 3.16 -26.87
C ASP A 89 -4.64 2.49 -26.00
N SER A 90 -4.58 1.17 -25.82
CA SER A 90 -5.55 0.38 -25.08
C SER A 90 -5.00 -0.27 -23.81
N ILE A 91 -3.69 -0.15 -23.53
CA ILE A 91 -3.04 -0.83 -22.39
C ILE A 91 -2.17 0.15 -21.61
N ALA A 92 -2.40 0.24 -20.30
CA ALA A 92 -1.51 0.93 -19.36
C ALA A 92 -0.97 -0.01 -18.29
N VAL A 93 0.30 0.19 -17.95
CA VAL A 93 0.95 -0.39 -16.78
C VAL A 93 1.00 0.68 -15.69
N ASN A 94 0.71 0.32 -14.45
CA ASN A 94 0.79 1.22 -13.31
C ASN A 94 1.67 0.59 -12.24
N PHE A 95 2.59 1.38 -11.72
CA PHE A 95 3.33 1.08 -10.51
C PHE A 95 2.95 2.12 -9.45
N GLY A 96 2.77 1.68 -8.22
CA GLY A 96 2.45 2.57 -7.12
C GLY A 96 3.08 2.13 -5.81
N VAL A 97 3.23 3.11 -4.94
CA VAL A 97 3.64 2.95 -3.54
C VAL A 97 2.62 3.66 -2.68
N ARG A 98 2.18 3.00 -1.62
CA ARG A 98 1.23 3.55 -0.64
C ARG A 98 1.76 3.33 0.76
N ASP A 99 1.49 4.28 1.63
CA ASP A 99 1.72 4.17 3.06
C ASP A 99 0.37 4.18 3.77
N HIS A 100 0.12 3.15 4.57
CA HIS A 100 -1.03 3.04 5.45
C HIS A 100 -0.60 3.48 6.85
N LEU A 101 -1.01 4.70 7.23
CA LEU A 101 -0.67 5.33 8.49
C LEU A 101 -1.82 5.17 9.48
N PHE A 102 -1.53 4.56 10.62
CA PHE A 102 -2.49 4.42 11.71
C PHE A 102 -1.80 4.36 13.07
N ASP A 103 -2.47 4.84 14.11
CA ASP A 103 -1.95 4.79 15.48
C ASP A 103 -2.37 3.49 16.17
N THR A 104 -1.42 2.82 16.81
CA THR A 104 -1.66 1.59 17.59
C THR A 104 -0.92 1.66 18.92
N ASP A 105 -1.52 1.09 19.95
CA ASP A 105 -0.99 0.97 21.30
C ASP A 105 -0.71 -0.49 21.70
N LEU A 106 -0.63 -1.39 20.72
CA LEU A 106 -0.43 -2.84 20.91
C LEU A 106 0.75 -3.20 21.84
N LEU A 107 1.79 -2.37 21.90
CA LEU A 107 2.98 -2.56 22.73
C LEU A 107 2.96 -1.72 24.03
N GLY A 108 1.78 -1.27 24.45
CA GLY A 108 1.55 -0.49 25.68
C GLY A 108 1.86 1.01 25.58
N LYS A 109 2.26 1.49 24.39
CA LYS A 109 2.42 2.92 24.09
C LYS A 109 1.87 3.22 22.72
N SER A 110 1.10 4.30 22.61
CA SER A 110 0.61 4.79 21.32
C SER A 110 1.78 5.18 20.43
N LYS A 111 1.74 4.68 19.20
CA LYS A 111 2.71 4.92 18.13
C LYS A 111 1.99 4.95 16.80
N THR A 112 2.37 5.89 15.94
CA THR A 112 2.03 5.85 14.52
C THR A 112 2.81 4.75 13.81
N THR A 113 2.10 3.84 13.18
CA THR A 113 2.64 2.77 12.35
C THR A 113 2.56 3.17 10.89
N HIS A 114 3.63 2.88 10.16
CA HIS A 114 3.72 3.01 8.71
C HIS A 114 3.74 1.61 8.11
N ASN A 115 2.82 1.34 7.20
CA ASN A 115 2.75 0.06 6.51
C ASN A 115 2.78 0.32 4.99
N ILE A 116 3.96 0.10 4.41
CA ILE A 116 4.24 0.41 3.01
C ILE A 116 3.78 -0.73 2.11
N GLU A 117 2.93 -0.41 1.14
CA GLU A 117 2.46 -1.28 0.08
C GLU A 117 3.10 -0.87 -1.25
N PHE A 118 3.52 -1.87 -2.03
CA PHE A 118 3.87 -1.71 -3.43
C PHE A 118 2.83 -2.41 -4.29
N ASN A 119 2.36 -1.74 -5.34
CA ASN A 119 1.38 -2.32 -6.25
C ASN A 119 1.84 -2.20 -7.71
N LEU A 120 1.60 -3.26 -8.48
CA LEU A 120 1.78 -3.31 -9.93
C LEU A 120 0.45 -3.71 -10.57
N GLY A 121 -0.04 -2.93 -11.53
CA GLY A 121 -1.36 -3.13 -12.12
C GLY A 121 -1.35 -2.94 -13.64
N LEU A 122 -2.28 -3.64 -14.31
CA LEU A 122 -2.55 -3.52 -15.74
C LEU A 122 -3.96 -2.95 -15.94
N ASN A 123 -4.07 -1.92 -16.76
CA ASN A 123 -5.33 -1.30 -17.15
C ASN A 123 -5.59 -1.54 -18.64
N LEU A 124 -6.84 -1.84 -18.99
CA LEU A 124 -7.30 -1.99 -20.36
C LEU A 124 -8.34 -0.90 -20.66
N PHE A 125 -8.18 -0.21 -21.78
CA PHE A 125 -9.12 0.80 -22.29
C PHE A 125 -9.82 0.26 -23.54
N PHE A 126 -11.13 0.44 -23.64
CA PHE A 126 -11.99 -0.01 -24.73
C PHE A 126 -12.94 1.10 -25.18
#